data_AF-A0A3D3V829-F1
#
_entry.id   AF-A0A3D3V829-F1
#
_cell.length_a   1.000
_cell.length_b   1.000
_cell.length_c   1.000
_cell.angle_alpha   90.00
_cell.angle_beta   90.00
_cell.angle_gamma   90.00
#
_symmetry.space_group_name_H-M   'P 1'
#
loop_
_entity.id
_entity.type
_entity.pdbx_description
1 polymer ?
#
loop_
_entity_poly.entity_id
_entity_poly.type
_entity_poly.pdbx_seq_one_letter_code
_entity_poly.pdbx_strand_id
1 'polypeptide(L)' 'MYLLACDGSWKTSPDGYLSCVGTLTAIERDELGHSGLTPEDIPVLTGQALILFAVVFGILAIKKALSTRT' A
#
# COMPACT_ATOMS: atom_id res chain seq x y z
N MET A 1 -10.14 -12.26 14.59
CA MET A 1 -8.67 -12.17 14.65
C MET A 1 -8.31 -10.71 14.88
N TYR A 2 -7.69 -10.39 16.00
CA TYR A 2 -7.31 -9.02 16.37
C TYR A 2 -5.83 -8.78 16.03
N LEU A 3 -5.51 -7.58 15.55
CA LEU A 3 -4.14 -7.11 15.42
C LEU A 3 -3.81 -6.22 16.62
N LEU A 4 -2.62 -6.40 17.19
CA LEU A 4 -2.15 -5.57 18.28
C LEU A 4 -1.35 -4.40 17.69
N ALA A 5 -1.80 -3.18 17.91
CA ALA A 5 -1.09 -1.97 17.57
C ALA A 5 -0.61 -1.28 18.85
N CYS A 6 0.53 -0.60 18.75
CA CYS A 6 1.08 0.23 19.81
C CYS A 6 1.13 1.65 19.27
N ASP A 7 0.51 2.62 19.95
CA ASP A 7 0.54 4.04 19.56
C ASP A 7 1.91 4.71 19.83
N GLY A 8 2.82 3.98 20.48
CA GLY A 8 4.17 4.41 20.82
C GLY A 8 5.23 3.51 20.20
N SER A 9 6.18 3.03 21.02
CA SER A 9 7.28 2.19 20.55
C SER A 9 7.21 0.79 21.14
N TRP A 10 7.41 -0.22 20.29
CA TRP A 10 7.64 -1.58 20.76
C TRP A 10 9.06 -1.69 21.30
N LYS A 11 9.20 -2.15 22.55
CA LYS A 11 10.50 -2.42 23.17
C LYS A 11 10.53 -3.84 23.72
N THR A 12 11.69 -4.47 23.67
CA THR A 12 11.90 -5.74 24.36
C THR A 12 12.09 -5.46 25.85
N SER A 13 11.19 -6.01 26.65
CA SER A 13 11.22 -5.92 28.11
C SER A 13 12.37 -6.79 28.66
N PRO A 14 12.89 -6.53 29.88
CA PRO A 14 14.06 -7.25 30.42
C PRO A 14 13.87 -8.77 30.55
N ASP A 15 12.62 -9.21 30.61
CA ASP A 15 12.11 -10.57 30.64
C ASP A 15 11.96 -11.22 29.24
N GLY A 16 12.36 -10.51 28.18
CA GLY A 16 12.43 -11.03 26.80
C GLY A 16 11.13 -10.89 25.99
N TYR A 17 10.05 -10.40 26.59
CA TYR A 17 8.78 -10.18 25.91
C TYR A 17 8.73 -8.84 25.17
N LEU A 18 7.95 -8.77 24.09
CA LEU A 18 7.67 -7.53 23.38
C LEU A 18 6.66 -6.71 24.20
N SER A 19 7.04 -5.51 24.64
CA SER A 19 6.21 -4.61 25.43
C SER A 19 5.97 -3.30 24.67
N CYS A 20 4.72 -2.83 24.69
CA CYS A 20 4.35 -1.54 24.11
C CYS A 20 4.66 -0.43 25.12
N VAL A 21 5.54 0.49 24.76
CA VAL A 21 5.78 1.72 25.52
C VAL A 21 4.85 2.80 24.95
N GLY A 22 3.60 2.73 25.39
CA GLY A 22 2.46 3.51 24.91
C GLY A 22 1.15 2.83 25.28
N THR A 23 0.08 3.15 24.57
CA THR A 23 -1.22 2.49 24.64
C THR A 23 -1.25 1.31 23.67
N LEU A 24 -1.47 0.11 24.22
CA LEU A 24 -1.74 -1.08 23.42
C LEU A 24 -3.20 -1.07 22.98
N THR A 25 -3.45 -1.06 21.68
CA THR A 25 -4.79 -1.12 21.10
C THR A 25 -4.98 -2.43 20.34
N ALA A 26 -6.09 -3.10 20.59
CA ALA A 26 -6.52 -4.25 19.82
C ALA A 26 -7.42 -3.74 18.68
N ILE A 27 -6.94 -3.85 17.45
CA ILE A 27 -7.68 -3.44 16.25
C ILE A 27 -8.33 -4.69 15.66
N GLU A 28 -9.65 -4.70 15.55
CA GLU A 28 -10.35 -5.74 14.81
C GLU A 28 -9.99 -5.66 13.34
N ARG A 29 -9.76 -6.80 12.68
CA ARG A 29 -9.34 -6.82 11.28
C ARG A 29 -10.28 -6.10 10.31
N ASP A 30 -11.56 -6.00 10.67
CA ASP A 30 -12.58 -5.30 9.88
C ASP A 30 -12.35 -3.79 9.84
N GLU A 31 -11.76 -3.23 10.91
CA GLU A 31 -11.42 -1.81 11.03
C GLU A 31 -10.20 -1.41 10.19
N LEU A 32 -9.34 -2.36 9.79
CA LEU A 32 -8.19 -2.07 8.92
C LEU A 32 -8.56 -1.92 7.43
N GLY A 33 -9.76 -2.38 7.03
CA GLY A 33 -10.21 -2.30 5.64
C GLY A 33 -10.53 -0.88 5.18
N HIS A 34 -10.72 0.05 6.10
CA HIS A 34 -11.25 1.40 5.83
C HIS A 34 -10.17 2.50 5.77
N SER A 35 -8.91 2.21 6.12
CA SER A 35 -7.89 3.26 6.32
C SER A 35 -6.92 3.45 5.14
N GLY A 36 -7.06 2.70 4.05
CA GLY A 36 -6.08 2.72 2.94
C GLY A 36 -6.44 3.67 1.81
N LEU A 37 -7.63 3.50 1.24
CA LEU A 37 -8.17 4.30 0.15
C LEU A 37 -9.63 4.57 0.46
N THR A 38 -10.04 5.84 0.38
CA THR A 38 -11.46 6.16 0.36
C THR A 38 -12.06 5.72 -0.99
N PRO A 39 -13.37 5.40 -1.07
CA PRO A 39 -14.01 5.03 -2.34
C PRO A 39 -13.80 6.05 -3.47
N GLU A 40 -13.64 7.32 -3.13
CA GLU A 40 -13.34 8.43 -4.02
C GLU A 40 -11.87 8.46 -4.51
N ASP A 41 -10.93 7.84 -3.79
CA ASP A 41 -9.52 7.71 -4.20
C ASP A 41 -9.33 6.64 -5.28
N ILE A 42 -10.17 5.59 -5.26
CA ILE A 42 -10.11 4.46 -6.19
C ILE A 42 -10.17 4.88 -7.67
N PRO A 43 -11.14 5.70 -8.13
CA PRO A 43 -11.20 6.11 -9.53
C PRO A 43 -10.01 6.99 -9.95
N VAL A 44 -9.49 7.82 -9.04
CA VAL A 44 -8.34 8.69 -9.32
C VAL A 44 -7.08 7.86 -9.51
N LEU A 45 -6.81 6.93 -8.58
CA LEU A 45 -5.61 6.08 -8.65
C LEU A 45 -5.66 5.15 -9.87
N THR A 46 -6.85 4.60 -10.17
CA THR A 46 -7.05 3.75 -11.35
C THR A 46 -6.81 4.54 -12.64
N GLY A 47 -7.32 5.77 -12.73
CA GLY A 47 -7.10 6.66 -13.87
C GLY A 47 -5.62 6.97 -14.11
N GLN A 48 -4.89 7.36 -13.06
CA GLN A 48 -3.45 7.61 -13.15
C GLN A 48 -2.65 6.36 -13.53
N ALA A 49 -2.98 5.20 -12.96
CA ALA A 49 -2.32 3.93 -13.30
C ALA A 49 -2.51 3.57 -14.78
N LEU A 50 -3.73 3.75 -15.31
CA LEU A 50 -4.03 3.49 -16.72
C LEU A 50 -3.27 4.45 -17.66
N ILE A 51 -3.16 5.72 -17.31
CA ILE A 51 -2.38 6.70 -18.09
C ILE A 51 -0.90 6.30 -18.15
N LEU A 52 -0.30 5.97 -16.99
CA LEU A 52 1.08 5.51 -16.94
C LEU A 52 1.29 4.25 -17.79
N PHE A 53 0.38 3.29 -17.68
CA PHE A 53 0.42 2.08 -18.49
C PHE A 53 0.34 2.40 -19.99
N ALA A 54 -0.62 3.21 -20.40
CA ALA A 54 -0.79 3.61 -21.81
C ALA A 54 0.45 4.33 -22.37
N VAL A 55 1.08 5.20 -21.58
CA VAL A 55 2.31 5.90 -21.98
C VAL A 55 3.46 4.93 -22.18
N VAL A 56 3.72 4.06 -21.19
CA VAL A 56 4.82 3.09 -21.25
C VAL A 56 4.62 2.12 -22.42
N PHE A 57 3.44 1.50 -22.51
CA PHE A 57 3.15 0.55 -23.57
C PHE A 57 3.07 1.21 -24.95
N GLY A 58 2.56 2.44 -25.05
CA GLY A 58 2.57 3.22 -26.28
C GLY A 58 3.99 3.47 -26.79
N ILE A 59 4.90 3.91 -25.92
CA ILE A 59 6.31 4.11 -26.28
C ILE A 59 6.95 2.78 -26.71
N LEU A 60 6.71 1.70 -25.98
CA LEU A 60 7.24 0.37 -26.33
C LEU A 60 6.71 -0.13 -27.68
N ALA A 61 5.42 0.05 -27.95
CA ALA A 61 4.79 -0.31 -29.21
C ALA A 61 5.38 0.50 -30.38
N ILE A 62 5.57 1.81 -30.21
CA ILE A 62 6.21 2.67 -31.21
C ILE A 62 7.65 2.22 -31.46
N LYS A 63 8.43 2.00 -30.39
CA LYS A 63 9.81 1.50 -30.51
C LYS A 63 9.86 0.16 -31.25
N LYS A 64 8.95 -0.76 -30.94
CA LYS A 64 8.87 -2.06 -31.63
C LYS A 64 8.50 -1.90 -33.10
N ALA A 65 7.52 -1.05 -33.41
CA ALA A 65 7.10 -0.78 -34.77
C ALA A 65 8.22 -0.17 -35.61
N LEU A 66 8.96 0.79 -35.05
CA LEU A 66 10.12 1.41 -35.71
C LEU A 66 11.26 0.41 -35.90
N SER A 67 11.60 -0.37 -34.87
CA SER A 67 12.65 -1.40 -34.94
C SER A 67 12.30 -2.58 -35.84
N THR A 68 11.02 -2.82 -36.13
CA THR A 68 10.59 -3.86 -37.08
C THR A 68 10.64 -3.36 -38.52
N ARG A 69 10.73 -2.05 -38.73
CA ARG A 69 10.70 -1.40 -40.06
C ARG A 69 12.09 -1.06 -40.60
N THR A 70 13.14 -1.17 -39.78
CA THR A 70 14.57 -1.12 -40.15
C THR A 70 15.13 -2.53 -40.19
#